data_AF-A0AAD4I468-F1
#
_entry.id   AF-A0AAD4I468-F1
#
_cell.length_a   1.000
_cell.length_b   1.000
_cell.length_c   1.000
_cell.angle_alpha   90.00
_cell.angle_beta   90.00
_cell.angle_gamma   90.00
#
_symmetry.space_group_name_H-M   'P 1'
#
loop_
_entity.id
_entity.type
_entity.pdbx_description
1 polymer ?
#
loop_
_entity_poly.entity_id
_entity_poly.type
_entity_poly.pdbx_seq_one_letter_code
_entity_poly.pdbx_strand_id
1 'polypeptide(L)'
;MSSAEPLAAAPENGATTQAAPVAATLSDEAKAQVQDVLTSETNTPIPSKLSKLSQDNLQRGEHRGGTFGRAYEEMMAVHERMADNGLQFAMSLHQMADDLTELSLVADKSRKGWKQSGLAAEQRVADLEAAMRKSKAKYDALAEEYDRVRTGDTAGRQGGKMFGFKGHKSGAQHEEDLLRKTQAADQDYQAKVQVAATERSELETKIRPETVHALQDLIRECDSGLALQLQKFASYNEKLVLSNGLSISPLKQTTEARSLRESILAIDNDKDLNDYLCGQHIRLPPRTGPPKYERNHALPARRS
;
A
#
# COMPACT_ATOMS: atom_id res chain seq x y z
N MET A 1 -18.75 -53.16 -36.53
CA MET A 1 -18.23 -53.93 -35.38
C MET A 1 -17.00 -53.16 -34.89
N SER A 2 -17.16 -52.13 -34.07
CA SER A 2 -17.67 -52.11 -32.68
C SER A 2 -16.72 -52.77 -31.70
N SER A 3 -16.58 -52.09 -30.55
CA SER A 3 -15.90 -52.44 -29.29
C SER A 3 -14.61 -51.63 -29.11
N ALA A 4 -14.57 -50.45 -28.46
CA ALA A 4 -15.29 -49.92 -27.28
C ALA A 4 -15.01 -50.71 -25.99
N GLU A 5 -14.29 -50.08 -25.05
CA GLU A 5 -14.53 -49.96 -23.59
C GLU A 5 -13.23 -49.64 -22.80
N PRO A 6 -13.28 -49.10 -21.56
CA PRO A 6 -14.28 -48.19 -21.01
C PRO A 6 -13.72 -46.98 -20.23
N LEU A 7 -14.68 -46.12 -19.94
CA LEU A 7 -14.78 -44.94 -19.08
C LEU A 7 -14.27 -45.17 -17.64
N ALA A 8 -13.49 -44.22 -17.11
CA ALA A 8 -13.29 -44.05 -15.67
C ALA A 8 -13.77 -42.65 -15.26
N ALA A 9 -14.63 -42.65 -14.25
CA ALA A 9 -15.45 -41.54 -13.78
C ALA A 9 -14.66 -40.45 -13.01
N ALA A 10 -15.28 -39.26 -12.96
CA ALA A 10 -14.86 -38.07 -12.23
C ALA A 10 -14.71 -38.32 -10.71
N PRO A 11 -14.14 -37.33 -9.99
CA PRO A 11 -15.10 -36.49 -9.28
C PRO A 11 -14.87 -34.98 -9.47
N GLU A 12 -16.01 -34.29 -9.56
CA GLU A 12 -16.15 -32.87 -9.32
C GLU A 12 -15.53 -32.49 -7.96
N ASN A 13 -14.70 -31.44 -7.97
CA ASN A 13 -14.47 -30.60 -6.80
C ASN A 13 -14.17 -29.18 -7.30
N GLY A 14 -15.20 -28.54 -7.86
CA GLY A 14 -15.22 -27.11 -8.09
C GLY A 14 -15.50 -26.39 -6.77
N ALA A 15 -14.53 -26.41 -5.87
CA ALA A 15 -14.55 -25.57 -4.68
C ALA A 15 -14.49 -24.11 -5.15
N THR A 16 -15.58 -23.39 -4.90
CA THR A 16 -15.65 -21.93 -4.98
C THR A 16 -14.60 -21.34 -4.04
N THR A 17 -13.38 -21.12 -4.53
CA THR A 17 -12.39 -20.30 -3.82
C THR A 17 -12.86 -18.86 -3.90
N GLN A 18 -13.62 -18.49 -2.89
CA GLN A 18 -13.94 -17.12 -2.54
C GLN A 18 -12.61 -16.39 -2.31
N ALA A 19 -12.16 -15.62 -3.32
CA ALA A 19 -11.00 -14.76 -3.21
C ALA A 19 -11.32 -13.59 -2.28
N ALA A 20 -11.21 -13.83 -0.97
CA ALA A 20 -11.14 -12.83 0.08
C ALA A 20 -9.66 -12.44 0.32
N PRO A 21 -9.36 -11.29 0.95
CA PRO A 21 -8.50 -10.26 0.41
C PRO A 21 -7.00 -10.48 0.71
N VAL A 22 -6.27 -11.02 -0.26
CA VAL A 22 -4.79 -11.08 -0.22
C VAL A 22 -4.16 -9.67 -0.07
N ALA A 23 -4.84 -8.62 -0.56
CA ALA A 23 -4.38 -7.23 -0.42
C ALA A 23 -4.44 -6.69 1.03
N ALA A 24 -5.38 -7.18 1.87
CA ALA A 24 -5.44 -6.75 3.26
C ALA A 24 -4.35 -7.43 4.10
N THR A 25 -4.09 -8.71 3.82
CA THR A 25 -3.04 -9.49 4.50
C THR A 25 -1.65 -8.93 4.18
N LEU A 26 -1.39 -8.55 2.92
CA LEU A 26 -0.13 -7.89 2.54
C LEU A 26 0.06 -6.53 3.23
N SER A 27 -1.00 -5.75 3.45
CA SER A 27 -0.94 -4.50 4.21
C SER A 27 -0.54 -4.74 5.66
N ASP A 28 -1.18 -5.71 6.34
CA ASP A 28 -0.93 -5.96 7.75
C ASP A 28 0.41 -6.65 7.98
N GLU A 29 0.84 -7.49 7.06
CA GLU A 29 2.13 -8.17 7.07
C GLU A 29 3.27 -7.21 6.69
N ALA A 30 3.05 -6.29 5.75
CA ALA A 30 3.98 -5.20 5.45
C ALA A 30 4.05 -4.17 6.60
N LYS A 31 2.92 -3.85 7.26
CA LYS A 31 2.92 -3.03 8.48
C LYS A 31 3.65 -3.73 9.62
N ALA A 32 3.47 -5.04 9.77
CA ALA A 32 4.20 -5.83 10.76
C ALA A 32 5.69 -5.93 10.44
N GLN A 33 6.08 -6.07 9.17
CA GLN A 33 7.49 -6.05 8.75
C GLN A 33 8.10 -4.66 8.87
N VAL A 34 7.37 -3.59 8.56
CA VAL A 34 7.82 -2.20 8.78
C VAL A 34 7.93 -1.92 10.27
N GLN A 35 6.99 -2.40 11.10
CA GLN A 35 7.06 -2.33 12.56
C GLN A 35 8.24 -3.14 13.11
N ASP A 36 8.53 -4.30 12.52
CA ASP A 36 9.65 -5.17 12.89
C ASP A 36 10.99 -4.56 12.47
N VAL A 37 11.08 -3.95 11.29
CA VAL A 37 12.22 -3.14 10.80
C VAL A 37 12.38 -1.87 11.64
N LEU A 38 11.29 -1.23 12.05
CA LEU A 38 11.29 -0.13 13.02
C LEU A 38 11.86 -0.58 14.37
N THR A 39 11.58 -1.80 14.81
CA THR A 39 12.14 -2.34 16.07
C THR A 39 13.51 -2.99 15.94
N SER A 40 13.91 -3.45 14.74
CA SER A 40 15.14 -4.23 14.52
C SER A 40 16.27 -3.42 13.86
N GLU A 41 15.96 -2.51 12.93
CA GLU A 41 16.95 -1.62 12.32
C GLU A 41 17.01 -0.25 13.00
N THR A 42 15.88 0.28 13.48
CA THR A 42 15.90 1.48 14.33
C THR A 42 16.02 1.05 15.79
N ASN A 43 17.26 0.88 16.19
CA ASN A 43 17.69 0.77 17.57
C ASN A 43 17.40 2.10 18.30
N THR A 44 16.16 2.65 18.29
CA THR A 44 15.78 3.98 18.77
C THR A 44 15.27 4.02 20.22
N PRO A 45 14.51 3.03 20.74
CA PRO A 45 14.12 3.06 22.14
C PRO A 45 15.30 2.68 23.06
N ILE A 46 16.31 1.96 22.57
CA ILE A 46 17.42 1.46 23.38
C ILE A 46 18.43 2.57 23.74
N PRO A 47 19.00 3.34 22.80
CA PRO A 47 19.98 4.37 23.12
C PRO A 47 19.37 5.55 23.87
N SER A 48 18.11 5.92 23.61
CA SER A 48 17.45 7.00 24.36
C SER A 48 17.10 6.58 25.79
N LYS A 49 16.60 5.35 25.99
CA LYS A 49 16.39 4.80 27.34
C LYS A 49 17.70 4.56 28.08
N LEU A 50 18.73 4.04 27.41
CA LEU A 50 20.06 3.85 27.98
C LEU A 50 20.76 5.17 28.31
N SER A 51 20.58 6.20 27.48
CA SER A 51 21.08 7.56 27.71
C SER A 51 20.46 8.14 28.99
N LYS A 52 19.13 8.08 29.11
CA LYS A 52 18.41 8.53 30.32
C LYS A 52 18.78 7.73 31.57
N LEU A 53 18.79 6.40 31.46
CA LEU A 53 19.18 5.51 32.57
C LEU A 53 20.63 5.77 33.02
N SER A 54 21.54 6.04 32.08
CA SER A 54 22.94 6.29 32.41
C SER A 54 23.16 7.69 32.99
N GLN A 55 22.43 8.70 32.53
CA GLN A 55 22.40 10.04 33.15
C GLN A 55 21.86 9.98 34.58
N ASP A 56 20.75 9.27 34.81
CA ASP A 56 20.16 9.08 36.13
C ASP A 56 21.10 8.33 37.09
N ASN A 57 21.90 7.40 36.55
CA ASN A 57 22.96 6.76 37.32
C ASN A 57 24.10 7.75 37.63
N LEU A 58 24.64 8.47 36.64
CA LEU A 58 25.76 9.42 36.83
C LEU A 58 25.50 10.49 37.89
N GLN A 59 24.24 10.90 38.07
CA GLN A 59 23.82 11.86 39.09
C GLN A 59 23.86 11.31 40.53
N ARG A 60 23.95 9.99 40.71
CA ARG A 60 24.19 9.38 42.02
C ARG A 60 25.66 9.62 42.39
N GLY A 61 25.91 10.41 43.44
CA GLY A 61 27.20 11.02 43.77
C GLY A 61 28.41 10.11 44.07
N GLU A 62 28.40 8.84 43.66
CA GLU A 62 29.51 7.88 43.81
C GLU A 62 30.28 7.63 42.49
N HIS A 63 29.92 8.28 41.39
CA HIS A 63 30.53 8.03 40.07
C HIS A 63 31.68 8.98 39.73
N ARG A 64 32.47 8.56 38.72
CA ARG A 64 33.58 9.33 38.12
C ARG A 64 33.04 10.68 37.57
N GLY A 65 33.05 11.70 38.42
CA GLY A 65 32.72 13.08 38.06
C GLY A 65 33.88 13.80 37.37
N GLY A 66 33.74 15.09 37.10
CA GLY A 66 34.78 15.90 36.46
C GLY A 66 34.75 15.85 34.94
N THR A 67 35.92 15.85 34.31
CA THR A 67 36.07 15.84 32.85
C THR A 67 35.55 14.54 32.22
N PHE A 68 35.69 13.39 32.88
CA PHE A 68 35.09 12.13 32.44
C PHE A 68 33.56 12.19 32.35
N GLY A 69 32.91 12.67 33.42
CA GLY A 69 31.44 12.79 33.47
C GLY A 69 30.90 13.70 32.38
N ARG A 70 31.55 14.84 32.14
CA ARG A 70 31.19 15.76 31.05
C ARG A 70 31.33 15.13 29.68
N ALA A 71 32.44 14.43 29.41
CA ALA A 71 32.64 13.75 28.13
C ALA A 71 31.60 12.64 27.90
N TYR A 72 31.18 11.94 28.97
CA TYR A 72 30.12 10.95 28.93
C TYR A 72 28.74 11.56 28.66
N GLU A 73 28.39 12.68 29.29
CA GLU A 73 27.17 13.44 29.03
C GLU A 73 27.11 13.95 27.58
N GLU A 74 28.22 14.49 27.07
CA GLU A 74 28.35 14.93 25.67
C GLU A 74 28.13 13.76 24.70
N MET A 75 28.71 12.58 24.98
CA MET A 75 28.48 11.36 24.21
C MET A 75 27.01 10.93 24.21
N MET A 76 26.37 10.90 25.38
CA MET A 76 24.95 10.56 25.51
C MET A 76 24.05 11.55 24.77
N ALA A 77 24.37 12.84 24.79
CA ALA A 77 23.65 13.87 24.05
C ALA A 77 23.74 13.68 22.52
N VAL A 78 24.91 13.26 22.00
CA VAL A 78 25.06 12.90 20.58
C VAL A 78 24.18 11.70 20.22
N HIS A 79 24.17 10.66 21.06
CA HIS A 79 23.33 9.48 20.82
C HIS A 79 21.83 9.79 20.89
N GLU A 80 21.39 10.70 21.76
CA GLU A 80 20.00 11.14 21.81
C GLU A 80 19.59 11.86 20.51
N ARG A 81 20.46 12.72 19.95
CA ARG A 81 20.19 13.36 18.64
C ARG A 81 20.10 12.36 17.51
N MET A 82 20.97 11.35 17.51
CA MET A 82 20.90 10.27 16.51
C MET A 82 19.60 9.47 16.64
N ALA A 83 19.13 9.24 17.86
CA ALA A 83 17.85 8.59 18.11
C ALA A 83 16.67 9.43 17.59
N ASP A 84 16.70 10.76 17.81
CA ASP A 84 15.68 11.68 17.28
C ASP A 84 15.67 11.71 15.74
N ASN A 85 16.85 11.75 15.10
CA ASN A 85 16.96 11.63 13.64
C ASN A 85 16.31 10.32 13.13
N GLY A 86 16.57 9.21 13.82
CA GLY A 86 15.96 7.90 13.50
C GLY A 86 14.45 7.91 13.66
N LEU A 87 13.92 8.57 14.70
CA LEU A 87 12.48 8.72 14.91
C LEU A 87 11.83 9.57 13.79
N GLN A 88 12.46 10.67 13.38
CA GLN A 88 11.96 11.49 12.28
C GLN A 88 11.95 10.72 10.94
N PHE A 89 12.97 9.90 10.69
CA PHE A 89 13.01 9.00 9.54
C PHE A 89 11.87 7.97 9.57
N ALA A 90 11.67 7.32 10.72
CA ALA A 90 10.57 6.38 10.96
C ALA A 90 9.20 7.01 10.69
N MET A 91 8.93 8.20 11.21
CA MET A 91 7.69 8.94 10.94
C MET A 91 7.50 9.24 9.46
N SER A 92 8.59 9.59 8.76
CA SER A 92 8.56 9.86 7.33
C SER A 92 8.25 8.60 6.51
N LEU A 93 8.79 7.45 6.90
CA LEU A 93 8.47 6.16 6.27
C LEU A 93 7.01 5.76 6.49
N HIS A 94 6.47 6.00 7.69
CA HIS A 94 5.07 5.70 7.96
C HIS A 94 4.12 6.51 7.07
N GLN A 95 4.38 7.82 6.94
CA GLN A 95 3.61 8.68 6.04
C GLN A 95 3.69 8.20 4.58
N MET A 96 4.87 7.79 4.11
CA MET A 96 5.01 7.23 2.76
C MET A 96 4.20 5.95 2.56
N ALA A 97 4.12 5.08 3.57
CA ALA A 97 3.32 3.87 3.52
C ALA A 97 1.82 4.18 3.44
N ASP A 98 1.36 5.19 4.18
CA ASP A 98 -0.03 5.66 4.12
C ASP A 98 -0.35 6.27 2.75
N ASP A 99 0.52 7.11 2.20
CA ASP A 99 0.39 7.68 0.85
C ASP A 99 0.30 6.57 -0.23
N LEU A 100 1.15 5.55 -0.15
CA LEU A 100 1.13 4.41 -1.08
C LEU A 100 -0.14 3.58 -0.94
N THR A 101 -0.62 3.40 0.29
CA THR A 101 -1.87 2.69 0.56
C THR A 101 -3.04 3.45 -0.05
N GLU A 102 -3.12 4.76 0.15
CA GLU A 102 -4.15 5.61 -0.46
C GLU A 102 -4.11 5.56 -1.99
N LEU A 103 -2.92 5.73 -2.59
CA LEU A 103 -2.72 5.62 -4.04
C LEU A 103 -3.26 4.28 -4.57
N SER A 104 -2.92 3.18 -3.90
CA SER A 104 -3.39 1.85 -4.29
C SER A 104 -4.91 1.73 -4.23
N LEU A 105 -5.56 2.24 -3.17
CA LEU A 105 -7.00 2.15 -2.97
C LEU A 105 -7.77 2.97 -4.02
N VAL A 106 -7.30 4.18 -4.31
CA VAL A 106 -7.89 5.06 -5.32
C VAL A 106 -7.74 4.42 -6.71
N ALA A 107 -6.55 3.95 -7.07
CA ALA A 107 -6.31 3.28 -8.34
C ALA A 107 -7.21 2.05 -8.51
N ASP A 108 -7.35 1.23 -7.46
CA ASP A 108 -8.16 0.01 -7.53
C ASP A 108 -9.65 0.30 -7.69
N LYS A 109 -10.16 1.34 -7.01
CA LYS A 109 -11.55 1.79 -7.14
C LYS A 109 -11.82 2.29 -8.56
N SER A 110 -10.95 3.16 -9.08
CA SER A 110 -11.06 3.70 -10.44
C SER A 110 -10.98 2.60 -11.49
N ARG A 111 -10.02 1.68 -11.37
CA ARG A 111 -9.88 0.52 -12.26
C ARG A 111 -11.13 -0.36 -12.27
N LYS A 112 -11.72 -0.65 -11.10
CA LYS A 112 -12.98 -1.41 -11.00
C LYS A 112 -14.13 -0.68 -11.70
N GLY A 113 -14.23 0.65 -11.52
CA GLY A 113 -15.22 1.48 -12.19
C GLY A 113 -15.11 1.42 -13.71
N TRP A 114 -13.91 1.63 -14.26
CA TRP A 114 -13.67 1.55 -15.70
C TRP A 114 -13.90 0.15 -16.27
N LYS A 115 -13.47 -0.90 -15.56
CA LYS A 115 -13.75 -2.28 -15.96
C LYS A 115 -15.25 -2.55 -16.03
N GLN A 116 -16.00 -2.15 -15.00
CA GLN A 116 -17.45 -2.37 -14.96
C GLN A 116 -18.16 -1.60 -16.07
N SER A 117 -17.84 -0.31 -16.24
CA SER A 117 -18.42 0.54 -17.28
C SER A 117 -18.13 0.01 -18.69
N GLY A 118 -16.86 -0.32 -18.97
CA GLY A 118 -16.43 -0.86 -20.26
C GLY A 118 -17.11 -2.18 -20.59
N LEU A 119 -17.12 -3.14 -19.66
CA LEU A 119 -17.78 -4.44 -19.88
C LEU A 119 -19.31 -4.32 -20.01
N ALA A 120 -19.93 -3.38 -19.29
CA ALA A 120 -21.37 -3.14 -19.43
C ALA A 120 -21.72 -2.60 -20.83
N ALA A 121 -20.88 -1.74 -21.41
CA ALA A 121 -21.05 -1.25 -22.78
C ALA A 121 -20.86 -2.37 -23.82
N GLU A 122 -19.84 -3.22 -23.65
CA GLU A 122 -19.63 -4.41 -24.49
C GLU A 122 -20.83 -5.36 -24.45
N GLN A 123 -21.34 -5.66 -23.25
CA GLN A 123 -22.49 -6.54 -23.07
C GLN A 123 -23.75 -5.97 -23.74
N ARG A 124 -23.98 -4.65 -23.63
CA ARG A 124 -25.12 -3.98 -24.27
C ARG A 124 -25.10 -4.18 -25.79
N VAL A 125 -23.96 -3.98 -26.44
CA VAL A 125 -23.84 -4.20 -27.88
C VAL A 125 -24.04 -5.67 -28.23
N ALA A 126 -23.47 -6.59 -27.45
CA ALA A 126 -23.68 -8.03 -27.66
C ALA A 126 -25.16 -8.44 -27.58
N ASP A 127 -25.91 -7.90 -26.62
CA ASP A 127 -27.35 -8.15 -26.45
C ASP A 127 -28.17 -7.59 -27.63
N LEU A 128 -27.83 -6.39 -28.11
CA LEU A 128 -28.45 -5.79 -29.29
C LEU A 128 -28.18 -6.60 -30.55
N GLU A 129 -26.94 -7.07 -30.75
CA GLU A 129 -26.59 -7.95 -31.86
C GLU A 129 -27.33 -9.29 -31.79
N ALA A 130 -27.48 -9.87 -30.60
CA ALA A 130 -28.25 -11.11 -30.40
C ALA A 130 -29.74 -10.90 -30.73
N ALA A 131 -30.33 -9.78 -30.29
CA ALA A 131 -31.71 -9.43 -30.61
C ALA A 131 -31.92 -9.19 -32.12
N MET A 132 -30.95 -8.57 -32.79
CA MET A 132 -30.92 -8.37 -34.23
C MET A 132 -30.83 -9.70 -34.99
N ARG A 133 -29.93 -10.61 -34.60
CA ARG A 133 -29.84 -11.96 -35.17
C ARG A 133 -31.14 -12.75 -35.02
N LYS A 134 -31.82 -12.61 -33.88
CA LYS A 134 -33.15 -13.22 -33.64
C LYS A 134 -34.23 -12.62 -34.54
N SER A 135 -34.21 -11.32 -34.79
CA SER A 135 -35.16 -10.68 -35.71
C SER A 135 -34.89 -11.09 -37.16
N LYS A 136 -33.62 -11.16 -37.57
CA LYS A 136 -33.22 -11.69 -38.88
C LYS A 136 -33.74 -13.10 -39.12
N ALA A 137 -33.53 -14.02 -38.17
CA ALA A 137 -34.02 -15.40 -38.29
C ALA A 137 -35.54 -15.49 -38.41
N LYS A 138 -36.30 -14.59 -37.77
CA LYS A 138 -37.76 -14.51 -37.92
C LYS A 138 -38.17 -13.98 -39.30
N TYR A 139 -37.49 -12.95 -39.79
CA TYR A 139 -37.70 -12.41 -41.13
C TYR A 139 -37.42 -13.48 -42.18
N ASP A 140 -36.26 -14.13 -42.12
CA ASP A 140 -35.86 -15.20 -43.06
C ASP A 140 -36.91 -16.34 -43.07
N ALA A 141 -37.39 -16.78 -41.89
CA ALA A 141 -38.41 -17.81 -41.79
C ALA A 141 -39.78 -17.39 -42.39
N LEU A 142 -40.20 -16.14 -42.17
CA LEU A 142 -41.45 -15.61 -42.75
C LEU A 142 -41.35 -15.39 -44.25
N ALA A 143 -40.20 -14.95 -44.73
CA ALA A 143 -39.92 -14.77 -46.16
C ALA A 143 -39.94 -16.13 -46.90
N GLU A 144 -39.29 -17.15 -46.34
CA GLU A 144 -39.35 -18.52 -46.88
C GLU A 144 -40.78 -19.09 -46.90
N GLU A 145 -41.57 -18.83 -45.85
CA GLU A 145 -42.97 -19.27 -45.80
C GLU A 145 -43.84 -18.53 -46.83
N TYR A 146 -43.65 -17.22 -47.00
CA TYR A 146 -44.32 -16.42 -48.03
C TYR A 146 -43.96 -16.91 -49.45
N ASP A 147 -42.68 -17.12 -49.75
CA ASP A 147 -42.22 -17.60 -51.06
C ASP A 147 -42.76 -18.99 -51.39
N ARG A 148 -42.88 -19.88 -50.39
CA ARG A 148 -43.47 -21.21 -50.55
C ARG A 148 -44.96 -21.16 -50.85
N VAL A 149 -45.71 -20.28 -50.17
CA VAL A 149 -47.15 -20.10 -50.43
C VAL A 149 -47.38 -19.48 -51.80
N ARG A 150 -46.54 -18.51 -52.20
CA ARG A 150 -46.64 -17.84 -53.51
C ARG A 150 -46.32 -18.76 -54.69
N THR A 151 -45.33 -19.65 -54.54
CA THR A 151 -44.97 -20.64 -55.58
C THR A 151 -45.93 -21.83 -55.63
N GLY A 152 -46.86 -21.94 -54.67
CA GLY A 152 -47.80 -23.07 -54.60
C GLY A 152 -47.14 -24.39 -54.22
N ASP A 153 -45.91 -24.35 -53.73
CA ASP A 153 -45.11 -25.55 -53.42
C ASP A 153 -45.53 -26.11 -52.04
N THR A 154 -46.73 -26.68 -51.98
CA THR A 154 -47.23 -27.44 -50.83
C THR A 154 -46.69 -28.88 -50.80
N ALA A 155 -45.61 -29.19 -51.54
CA ALA A 155 -45.12 -30.56 -51.75
C ALA A 155 -44.47 -31.20 -50.50
N GLY A 156 -44.19 -30.44 -49.44
CA GLY A 156 -43.55 -30.95 -48.21
C GLY A 156 -44.50 -31.35 -47.07
N ARG A 157 -45.79 -30.98 -47.12
CA ARG A 157 -46.81 -31.48 -46.16
C ARG A 157 -47.73 -32.43 -46.89
N GLN A 158 -47.32 -33.69 -46.97
CA GLN A 158 -48.17 -34.79 -47.38
C GLN A 158 -49.53 -34.75 -46.66
N GLY A 159 -50.59 -34.64 -47.46
CA GLY A 159 -51.69 -35.59 -47.44
C GLY A 159 -52.32 -35.87 -46.07
N GLY A 160 -53.23 -35.00 -45.64
CA GLY A 160 -53.96 -35.23 -44.41
C GLY A 160 -55.20 -34.38 -44.27
N LYS A 161 -56.22 -34.67 -45.09
CA LYS A 161 -57.64 -34.38 -44.82
C LYS A 161 -57.98 -32.92 -44.51
N MET A 162 -58.39 -32.22 -45.57
CA MET A 162 -59.35 -31.12 -45.48
C MET A 162 -60.65 -31.67 -44.87
N PHE A 163 -60.92 -31.45 -43.59
CA PHE A 163 -62.26 -31.63 -43.03
C PHE A 163 -62.47 -30.80 -41.76
N GLY A 164 -63.41 -29.85 -41.82
CA GLY A 164 -64.15 -29.42 -40.63
C GLY A 164 -63.88 -28.00 -40.14
N PHE A 165 -64.69 -27.06 -40.63
CA PHE A 165 -65.37 -26.05 -39.81
C PHE A 165 -64.52 -25.18 -38.85
N LYS A 166 -63.91 -24.10 -39.35
CA LYS A 166 -64.08 -22.72 -38.82
C LYS A 166 -63.36 -21.68 -39.71
N GLY A 167 -64.14 -20.86 -40.42
CA GLY A 167 -63.72 -19.54 -40.92
C GLY A 167 -62.82 -19.51 -42.16
N HIS A 168 -63.40 -19.28 -43.33
CA HIS A 168 -62.71 -18.98 -44.57
C HIS A 168 -61.83 -17.73 -44.43
N LYS A 169 -60.51 -17.90 -44.49
CA LYS A 169 -59.66 -16.94 -45.20
C LYS A 169 -59.39 -17.52 -46.58
N SER A 170 -59.68 -16.76 -47.63
CA SER A 170 -59.32 -17.14 -49.01
C SER A 170 -57.81 -17.38 -49.09
N GLY A 171 -57.34 -18.30 -49.94
CA GLY A 171 -55.88 -18.50 -50.15
C GLY A 171 -55.15 -17.19 -50.46
N ALA A 172 -55.81 -16.29 -51.18
CA ALA A 172 -55.33 -14.93 -51.44
C ALA A 172 -55.22 -14.05 -50.17
N GLN A 173 -56.14 -14.18 -49.22
CA GLN A 173 -56.08 -13.47 -47.93
C GLN A 173 -54.96 -14.01 -47.04
N HIS A 174 -54.67 -15.32 -47.13
CA HIS A 174 -53.56 -15.92 -46.39
C HIS A 174 -52.20 -15.44 -46.91
N GLU A 175 -52.05 -15.35 -48.24
CA GLU A 175 -50.88 -14.76 -48.89
C GLU A 175 -50.70 -13.28 -48.51
N GLU A 176 -51.77 -12.48 -48.57
CA GLU A 176 -51.73 -11.06 -48.20
C GLU A 176 -51.37 -10.84 -46.72
N ASP A 177 -51.91 -11.67 -45.81
CA ASP A 177 -51.55 -11.66 -44.39
C ASP A 177 -50.08 -12.02 -44.15
N LEU A 178 -49.54 -13.01 -44.88
CA LEU A 178 -48.12 -13.41 -44.81
C LEU A 178 -47.21 -12.31 -45.34
N LEU A 179 -47.58 -11.68 -46.45
CA LEU A 179 -46.85 -10.53 -47.00
C LEU A 179 -46.77 -9.39 -45.97
N ARG A 180 -47.91 -9.04 -45.35
CA ARG A 180 -47.95 -7.99 -44.32
C ARG A 180 -47.10 -8.33 -43.10
N LYS A 181 -47.10 -9.59 -42.65
CA LYS A 181 -46.24 -10.06 -41.55
C LYS A 181 -44.76 -10.02 -41.91
N THR A 182 -44.41 -10.40 -43.13
CA THR A 182 -43.04 -10.37 -43.64
C THR A 182 -42.53 -8.95 -43.73
N GLN A 183 -43.33 -8.01 -44.25
CA GLN A 183 -42.99 -6.58 -44.26
C GLN A 183 -42.81 -6.00 -42.85
N ALA A 184 -43.66 -6.40 -41.90
CA ALA A 184 -43.50 -5.97 -40.51
C ALA A 184 -42.21 -6.54 -39.86
N ALA A 185 -41.86 -7.79 -40.17
CA ALA A 185 -40.62 -8.41 -39.71
C ALA A 185 -39.38 -7.78 -40.34
N ASP A 186 -39.45 -7.39 -41.62
CA ASP A 186 -38.40 -6.66 -42.33
C ASP A 186 -38.12 -5.29 -41.69
N GLN A 187 -39.18 -4.53 -41.40
CA GLN A 187 -39.07 -3.24 -40.71
C GLN A 187 -38.47 -3.39 -39.30
N ASP A 188 -38.88 -4.41 -38.53
CA ASP A 188 -38.29 -4.70 -37.20
C ASP A 188 -36.82 -5.10 -37.29
N TYR A 189 -36.45 -5.92 -38.28
CA TYR A 189 -35.06 -6.30 -38.53
C TYR A 189 -34.21 -5.09 -38.92
N GLN A 190 -34.68 -4.28 -39.88
CA GLN A 190 -33.99 -3.06 -40.32
C GLN A 190 -33.77 -2.08 -39.15
N ALA A 191 -34.80 -1.87 -38.32
CA ALA A 191 -34.68 -1.03 -37.13
C ALA A 191 -33.62 -1.56 -36.15
N LYS A 192 -33.60 -2.88 -35.88
CA LYS A 192 -32.60 -3.50 -35.00
C LYS A 192 -31.19 -3.47 -35.57
N VAL A 193 -31.03 -3.60 -36.89
CA VAL A 193 -29.73 -3.43 -37.56
C VAL A 193 -29.22 -2.01 -37.39
N GLN A 194 -30.07 -1.00 -37.60
CA GLN A 194 -29.67 0.40 -37.45
C GLN A 194 -29.25 0.74 -36.01
N VAL A 195 -30.00 0.26 -35.01
CA VAL A 195 -29.67 0.46 -33.59
C VAL A 195 -28.37 -0.24 -33.23
N ALA A 196 -28.20 -1.52 -33.61
CA ALA A 196 -26.98 -2.27 -33.31
C ALA A 196 -25.75 -1.66 -34.01
N ALA A 197 -25.88 -1.20 -35.25
CA ALA A 197 -24.79 -0.56 -35.99
C ALA A 197 -24.38 0.78 -35.35
N THR A 198 -25.35 1.58 -34.91
CA THR A 198 -25.09 2.88 -34.27
C THR A 198 -24.36 2.69 -32.94
N GLU A 199 -24.87 1.81 -32.07
CA GLU A 199 -24.26 1.52 -30.77
C GLU A 199 -22.88 0.88 -30.91
N ARG A 200 -22.70 -0.01 -31.90
CA ARG A 200 -21.38 -0.58 -32.20
C ARG A 200 -20.38 0.48 -32.66
N SER A 201 -20.81 1.39 -33.53
CA SER A 201 -19.95 2.50 -33.96
C SER A 201 -19.55 3.38 -32.78
N GLU A 202 -20.47 3.70 -31.87
CA GLU A 202 -20.16 4.47 -30.67
C GLU A 202 -19.19 3.72 -29.73
N LEU A 203 -19.40 2.41 -29.54
CA LEU A 203 -18.51 1.57 -28.75
C LEU A 203 -17.08 1.57 -29.29
N GLU A 204 -16.92 1.38 -30.60
CA GLU A 204 -15.61 1.28 -31.26
C GLU A 204 -14.89 2.63 -31.36
N THR A 205 -15.62 3.71 -31.69
CA THR A 205 -15.01 5.02 -31.94
C THR A 205 -14.79 5.85 -30.68
N LYS A 206 -15.56 5.61 -29.61
CA LYS A 206 -15.54 6.45 -28.41
C LYS A 206 -15.29 5.66 -27.14
N ILE A 207 -16.17 4.71 -26.80
CA ILE A 207 -16.16 4.09 -25.47
C ILE A 207 -14.90 3.24 -25.24
N ARG A 208 -14.50 2.41 -26.23
CA ARG A 208 -13.27 1.61 -26.15
C ARG A 208 -12.01 2.46 -26.03
N PRO A 209 -11.73 3.42 -26.93
CA PRO A 209 -10.52 4.23 -26.81
C PRO A 209 -10.52 5.06 -25.52
N GLU A 210 -11.67 5.60 -25.09
CA GLU A 210 -11.79 6.34 -23.82
C GLU A 210 -11.46 5.44 -22.61
N THR A 211 -12.03 4.22 -22.57
CA THR A 211 -11.77 3.27 -21.48
C THR A 211 -10.31 2.83 -21.45
N VAL A 212 -9.72 2.52 -22.62
CA VAL A 212 -8.31 2.13 -22.71
C VAL A 212 -7.40 3.29 -22.30
N HIS A 213 -7.69 4.51 -22.75
CA HIS A 213 -6.91 5.68 -22.39
C HIS A 213 -6.96 5.95 -20.89
N ALA A 214 -8.15 5.90 -20.28
CA ALA A 214 -8.31 6.07 -18.84
C ALA A 214 -7.57 5.00 -18.03
N LEU A 215 -7.58 3.73 -18.48
CA LEU A 215 -6.82 2.67 -17.84
C LEU A 215 -5.30 2.87 -17.99
N GLN A 216 -4.83 3.33 -19.15
CA GLN A 216 -3.41 3.66 -19.35
C GLN A 216 -2.97 4.82 -18.47
N ASP A 217 -3.81 5.84 -18.30
CA ASP A 217 -3.50 6.98 -17.45
C ASP A 217 -3.45 6.57 -15.98
N LEU A 218 -4.34 5.69 -15.52
CA LEU A 218 -4.25 5.09 -14.18
C LEU A 218 -2.94 4.32 -13.97
N ILE A 219 -2.46 3.58 -14.97
CA ILE A 219 -1.17 2.88 -14.90
C ILE A 219 -0.04 3.90 -14.77
N ARG A 220 -0.02 4.91 -15.63
CA ARG A 220 1.02 5.97 -15.60
C ARG A 220 1.03 6.75 -14.29
N GLU A 221 -0.14 7.03 -13.73
CA GLU A 221 -0.29 7.69 -12.44
C GLU A 221 0.27 6.83 -11.31
N CYS A 222 -0.03 5.53 -11.29
CA CYS A 222 0.52 4.58 -10.31
C CYS A 222 2.04 4.48 -10.42
N ASP A 223 2.57 4.32 -11.64
CA ASP A 223 4.01 4.20 -11.89
C ASP A 223 4.75 5.48 -11.48
N SER A 224 4.19 6.65 -11.81
CA SER A 224 4.74 7.95 -11.42
C SER A 224 4.68 8.16 -9.91
N GLY A 225 3.58 7.77 -9.27
CA GLY A 225 3.40 7.83 -7.82
C GLY A 225 4.40 6.94 -7.08
N LEU A 226 4.62 5.72 -7.56
CA LEU A 226 5.61 4.81 -7.00
C LEU A 226 7.05 5.34 -7.17
N ALA A 227 7.38 5.86 -8.35
CA ALA A 227 8.68 6.46 -8.62
C ALA A 227 8.95 7.66 -7.70
N LEU A 228 7.95 8.52 -7.47
CA LEU A 228 8.05 9.66 -6.55
C LEU A 228 8.32 9.19 -5.12
N GLN A 229 7.60 8.16 -4.65
CA GLN A 229 7.81 7.63 -3.30
C GLN A 229 9.22 7.01 -3.18
N LEU A 230 9.72 6.31 -4.20
CA LEU A 230 11.09 5.80 -4.19
C LEU A 230 12.16 6.91 -4.15
N GLN A 231 11.93 8.02 -4.84
CA GLN A 231 12.82 9.20 -4.77
C GLN A 231 12.83 9.82 -3.37
N LYS A 232 11.66 9.92 -2.72
CA LYS A 232 11.56 10.36 -1.31
C LYS A 232 12.30 9.41 -0.38
N PHE A 233 12.15 8.10 -0.57
CA PHE A 233 12.87 7.09 0.22
C PHE A 233 14.39 7.30 0.15
N ALA A 234 14.95 7.45 -1.05
CA ALA A 234 16.36 7.72 -1.25
C ALA A 234 16.79 9.00 -0.51
N SER A 235 16.04 10.09 -0.69
CA SER A 235 16.31 11.39 -0.05
C SER A 235 16.28 11.31 1.48
N TYR A 236 15.35 10.53 2.05
CA TYR A 236 15.26 10.35 3.50
C TYR A 236 16.41 9.53 4.07
N ASN A 237 16.89 8.51 3.34
CA ASN A 237 18.08 7.76 3.71
C ASN A 237 19.33 8.65 3.70
N GLU A 238 19.52 9.43 2.65
CA GLU A 238 20.62 10.40 2.56
C GLU A 238 20.58 11.40 3.72
N LYS A 239 19.39 11.95 4.02
CA LYS A 239 19.17 12.87 5.13
C LYS A 239 19.51 12.23 6.48
N LEU A 240 19.10 10.99 6.72
CA LEU A 240 19.37 10.27 7.98
C LEU A 240 20.86 10.08 8.20
N VAL A 241 21.57 9.55 7.19
CA VAL A 241 23.01 9.28 7.28
C VAL A 241 23.78 10.59 7.45
N LEU A 242 23.44 11.63 6.69
CA LEU A 242 24.08 12.93 6.80
C LEU A 242 23.84 13.59 8.17
N SER A 243 22.59 13.60 8.65
CA SER A 243 22.25 14.18 9.96
C SER A 243 22.97 13.47 11.11
N ASN A 244 23.03 12.14 11.06
CA ASN A 244 23.79 11.35 12.03
C ASN A 244 25.30 11.66 11.95
N GLY A 245 25.87 11.76 10.75
CA GLY A 245 27.26 12.14 10.55
C GLY A 245 27.60 13.51 11.17
N LEU A 246 26.74 14.51 10.93
CA LEU A 246 26.89 15.85 11.51
C LEU A 246 26.65 15.89 13.02
N SER A 247 25.85 14.96 13.56
CA SER A 247 25.62 14.86 15.01
C SER A 247 26.86 14.33 15.73
N ILE A 248 27.60 13.42 15.10
CA ILE A 248 28.85 12.83 15.64
C ILE A 248 30.05 13.77 15.42
N SER A 249 30.13 14.37 14.23
CA SER A 249 31.23 15.22 13.79
C SER A 249 30.67 16.50 13.17
N PRO A 250 30.29 17.49 13.99
CA PRO A 250 29.79 18.76 13.48
C PRO A 250 30.88 19.48 12.69
N LEU A 251 30.47 20.21 11.64
CA LEU A 251 31.37 21.10 10.93
C LEU A 251 31.81 22.22 11.88
N LYS A 252 33.10 22.56 11.88
CA LYS A 252 33.73 23.56 12.79
C LYS A 252 33.30 25.00 12.49
N GLN A 253 31.99 25.27 12.45
CA GLN A 253 31.43 26.60 12.22
C GLN A 253 31.43 27.46 13.50
N THR A 254 31.51 26.83 14.67
CA THR A 254 31.66 27.52 15.96
C THR A 254 32.85 26.95 16.73
N THR A 255 33.52 27.78 17.53
CA THR A 255 34.66 27.40 18.36
C THR A 255 34.32 26.33 19.42
N GLU A 256 33.03 26.06 19.63
CA GLU A 256 32.49 25.15 20.65
C GLU A 256 32.02 23.80 20.07
N ALA A 257 31.90 23.66 18.76
CA ALA A 257 31.47 22.43 18.13
C ALA A 257 32.61 21.39 18.15
N ARG A 258 32.59 20.50 19.14
CA ARG A 258 33.51 19.36 19.23
C ARG A 258 32.86 18.11 18.65
N SER A 259 33.68 17.33 17.94
CA SER A 259 33.32 15.96 17.57
C SER A 259 33.29 15.06 18.81
N LEU A 260 32.57 13.96 18.72
CA LEU A 260 32.54 12.94 19.77
C LEU A 260 33.95 12.48 20.16
N ARG A 261 34.85 12.34 19.18
CA ARG A 261 36.26 12.00 19.42
C ARG A 261 36.98 13.09 20.23
N GLU A 262 36.81 14.36 19.88
CA GLU A 262 37.42 15.48 20.59
C GLU A 262 36.89 15.59 22.03
N SER A 263 35.60 15.33 22.26
CA SER A 263 35.00 15.28 23.60
C SER A 263 35.62 14.20 24.50
N ILE A 264 35.83 12.99 23.97
CA ILE A 264 36.46 11.90 24.73
C ILE A 264 37.96 12.14 24.95
N LEU A 265 38.66 12.74 23.97
CA LEU A 265 40.07 13.09 24.13
C LEU A 265 40.32 14.21 25.16
N ALA A 266 39.28 14.98 25.52
CA ALA A 266 39.37 16.03 26.52
C ALA A 266 39.32 15.52 27.98
N ILE A 267 39.21 14.20 28.19
CA ILE A 267 39.23 13.59 29.52
C ILE A 267 40.64 13.70 30.10
N ASP A 268 40.74 14.34 31.27
CA ASP A 268 41.97 14.55 32.01
C ASP A 268 41.86 13.90 33.40
N ASN A 269 42.39 12.68 33.51
CA ASN A 269 42.31 11.90 34.75
C ASN A 269 43.16 12.52 35.88
N ASP A 270 44.26 13.17 35.55
CA ASP A 270 45.15 13.77 36.56
C ASP A 270 44.47 15.00 37.17
N LYS A 271 43.82 15.81 36.33
CA LYS A 271 42.99 16.92 36.80
C LYS A 271 41.82 16.42 37.64
N ASP A 272 41.07 15.42 37.16
CA ASP A 272 39.92 14.88 37.90
C ASP A 272 40.34 14.32 39.28
N LEU A 273 41.50 13.65 39.35
CA LEU A 273 42.06 13.17 40.61
C LEU A 273 42.45 14.31 41.56
N ASN A 274 43.13 15.34 41.04
CA ASN A 274 43.50 16.52 41.83
C ASN A 274 42.27 17.26 42.37
N ASP A 275 41.28 17.50 41.52
CA ASP A 275 40.02 18.14 41.89
C ASP A 275 39.29 17.33 42.98
N TYR A 276 39.28 16.00 42.87
CA TYR A 276 38.73 15.12 43.90
C TYR A 276 39.49 15.23 45.24
N LEU A 277 40.82 15.14 45.23
CA LEU A 277 41.64 15.25 46.44
C LEU A 277 41.49 16.62 47.11
N CYS A 278 41.48 17.70 46.34
CA CYS A 278 41.23 19.06 46.82
C CYS A 278 39.83 19.19 47.45
N GLY A 279 38.81 18.57 46.86
CA GLY A 279 37.46 18.54 47.42
C GLY A 279 37.35 17.81 48.76
N GLN A 280 38.15 16.76 48.97
CA GLN A 280 38.19 16.03 50.25
C GLN A 280 39.03 16.74 51.32
N HIS A 281 39.94 17.66 50.94
CA HIS A 281 40.79 18.38 51.88
C HIS A 281 39.98 19.14 52.96
N ILE A 282 38.80 19.66 52.61
CA ILE A 282 37.90 20.36 53.55
C ILE A 282 37.37 19.44 54.66
N ARG A 283 37.34 18.13 54.41
CA ARG A 283 36.85 17.10 55.36
C ARG A 283 37.94 16.56 56.27
N LEU A 284 39.19 16.94 56.05
CA LEU A 284 40.30 16.52 56.91
C LEU A 284 40.32 17.37 58.19
N PRO A 285 40.55 16.76 59.38
CA PRO A 285 40.73 17.51 60.61
C PRO A 285 41.85 18.57 60.44
N PRO A 286 41.72 19.76 61.03
CA PRO A 286 42.80 20.74 61.02
C PRO A 286 44.07 20.08 61.53
N ARG A 287 45.19 20.35 60.85
CA ARG A 287 46.50 19.83 61.24
C ARG A 287 46.91 20.45 62.58
N THR A 288 46.41 19.87 63.67
CA THR A 288 46.93 20.09 65.00
C THR A 288 48.30 19.43 65.03
N GLY A 289 49.34 20.20 65.37
CA GLY A 289 50.71 19.67 65.48
C GLY A 289 50.78 18.50 66.49
N PRO A 290 51.97 17.88 66.65
CA PRO A 290 52.14 16.86 67.68
C PRO A 290 51.67 17.41 69.04
N PRO A 291 50.95 16.60 69.84
CA PRO A 291 50.36 17.06 71.09
C PRO A 291 51.46 17.65 71.98
N LYS A 292 51.33 18.95 72.28
CA LYS A 292 52.27 19.66 73.15
C LYS A 292 51.83 19.47 74.60
N TYR A 293 52.74 19.02 75.45
CA TYR A 293 52.46 18.90 76.87
C TYR A 293 52.27 20.28 77.48
N GLU A 294 51.07 20.54 77.99
CA GLU A 294 50.75 21.72 78.77
C GLU A 294 50.52 21.32 80.22
N ARG A 295 51.36 21.85 81.12
CA ARG A 295 51.30 21.53 82.54
C ARG A 295 50.16 22.30 83.20
N ASN A 296 49.28 21.57 83.88
CA ASN A 296 48.15 22.17 84.62
C ASN A 296 48.64 22.98 85.84
N HIS A 297 48.12 24.20 86.00
CA HIS A 297 48.45 25.14 87.07
C HIS A 297 48.12 24.62 88.48
N ALA A 298 47.25 23.62 88.61
CA ALA A 298 46.91 22.99 89.89
C ALA A 298 47.99 22.01 90.42
N LEU A 299 49.02 21.68 89.63
CA LEU A 299 50.08 20.76 90.04
C LEU A 299 51.26 21.54 90.65
N PRO A 300 51.53 21.42 91.97
CA PRO A 300 52.57 22.21 92.64
C PRO A 300 53.94 21.98 91.97
N ALA A 301 54.72 23.06 91.84
CA ALA A 301 56.07 23.03 91.29
C ALA A 301 56.86 21.92 91.98
N ARG A 302 57.47 21.03 91.18
CA ARG A 302 58.29 19.93 91.69
C ARG A 302 59.49 20.60 92.37
N ARG A 303 59.47 20.69 93.71
CA ARG A 303 60.64 21.13 94.48
C ARG A 303 61.74 20.10 94.19
N SER A 304 62.87 20.61 93.71
CA SER A 304 64.13 19.88 93.52
C SER A 304 64.64 19.32 94.84
#